data_AF-A0A9W6HS28-F1
#
_entry.id   AF-A0A9W6HS28-F1
#
_cell.length_a   1.000
_cell.length_b   1.000
_cell.length_c   1.000
_cell.angle_alpha   90.00
_cell.angle_beta   90.00
_cell.angle_gamma   90.00
#
_symmetry.space_group_name_H-M   'P 1'
#
loop_
_entity.id
_entity.type
_entity.pdbx_description
1 polymer ?
#
loop_
_entity_poly.entity_id
_entity_poly.type
_entity_poly.pdbx_seq_one_letter_code
_entity_poly.pdbx_strand_id
1 'polypeptide(L)'
;MSTVLITAYVLAVVAAPAPAELKSVSCPTVVKQALGYCPGISVDDDGLGVGGEQDTGGGPGSPGDDGGSGGDDDGSGNEVEAGPPAVVPFDPEDCFRGSDNLSPNMYCPQPGEDPLPVITIRDLVRFVPSDSTIAAEPNNLGVAGLATNFVANARTTVVEATLFNRLISVEFTPVEYDFDYGDGAAASHATGGASWESLGLAQFTPTDTSHVYLDRGTYTASITVDYTARINFGFGWLPVEGTVAGPPASQSIQIFEARTALVDRTCDEDPKAAGC
;
A
#
# COMPACT_ATOMS: atom_id res chain seq x y z
N MET A 1 40.68 49.29 32.12
CA MET A 1 39.91 49.32 30.86
C MET A 1 38.67 48.48 31.10
N SER A 2 37.48 49.01 30.86
CA SER A 2 36.21 48.33 31.20
C SER A 2 35.64 47.62 29.98
N THR A 3 35.46 46.30 30.08
CA THR A 3 34.81 45.52 29.02
C THR A 3 33.30 45.63 29.16
N VAL A 4 32.64 46.21 28.16
CA VAL A 4 31.18 46.34 28.13
C VAL A 4 30.58 45.09 27.50
N LEU A 5 29.74 44.37 28.25
CA LEU A 5 28.91 43.29 27.73
C LEU A 5 27.68 43.87 27.03
N ILE A 6 27.56 43.67 25.72
CA ILE A 6 26.39 44.06 24.93
C ILE A 6 25.50 42.83 24.75
N THR A 7 24.44 42.74 25.54
CA THR A 7 23.44 41.68 25.43
C THR A 7 22.48 41.98 24.28
N ALA A 8 22.69 41.35 23.12
CA ALA A 8 21.80 41.50 21.97
C ALA A 8 20.48 40.73 22.20
N TYR A 9 19.35 41.45 22.21
CA TYR A 9 18.02 40.87 22.37
C TYR A 9 17.39 40.63 20.99
N VAL A 10 17.31 39.37 20.56
CA VAL A 10 16.71 39.01 19.26
C VAL A 10 15.20 38.90 19.41
N LEU A 11 14.47 39.88 18.86
CA LEU A 11 13.01 39.89 18.88
C LEU A 11 12.46 39.05 17.72
N ALA A 12 11.97 37.84 18.03
CA ALA A 12 11.36 36.96 17.03
C ALA A 12 9.97 37.47 16.62
N VAL A 13 9.88 38.12 15.46
CA VAL A 13 8.60 38.52 14.87
C VAL A 13 7.92 37.31 14.24
N VAL A 14 6.86 36.81 14.87
CA VAL A 14 6.02 35.75 14.29
C VAL A 14 5.17 36.36 13.18
N ALA A 15 5.48 36.02 11.93
CA ALA A 15 4.64 36.36 10.79
C ALA A 15 3.39 35.46 10.80
N ALA A 16 2.20 36.06 10.89
CA ALA A 16 0.95 35.34 10.65
C ALA A 16 0.81 35.03 9.14
N PRO A 17 0.33 33.83 8.76
CA PRO A 17 0.03 33.55 7.37
C PRO A 17 -1.13 34.43 6.88
N ALA A 18 -1.04 34.93 5.65
CA ALA A 18 -2.14 35.65 5.01
C ALA A 18 -3.33 34.70 4.75
N PRO A 19 -4.58 35.19 4.79
CA PRO A 19 -5.73 34.39 4.36
C PRO A 19 -5.59 34.06 2.87
N ALA A 20 -5.72 32.77 2.53
CA ALA A 20 -5.76 32.34 1.14
C ALA A 20 -7.11 32.73 0.51
N GLU A 21 -7.09 33.42 -0.64
CA GLU A 21 -8.32 33.66 -1.40
C GLU A 21 -8.88 32.34 -1.94
N LEU A 22 -10.16 32.09 -1.63
CA LEU A 22 -10.92 31.00 -2.23
C LEU A 22 -11.19 31.34 -3.70
N LYS A 23 -10.48 30.65 -4.61
CA LYS A 23 -10.86 30.64 -6.03
C LYS A 23 -12.27 30.09 -6.16
N SER A 24 -13.09 30.74 -6.99
CA SER A 24 -14.51 30.42 -7.20
C SER A 24 -14.72 28.95 -7.57
N VAL A 25 -15.38 28.20 -6.68
CA VAL A 25 -15.77 26.80 -6.94
C VAL A 25 -16.96 26.79 -7.90
N SER A 26 -16.75 26.32 -9.12
CA SER A 26 -17.83 26.10 -10.09
C SER A 26 -18.68 24.90 -9.65
N CYS A 27 -19.91 25.15 -9.19
CA CYS A 27 -20.87 24.11 -8.82
C CYS A 27 -21.18 23.20 -10.03
N PRO A 28 -20.91 21.88 -9.98
CA PRO A 28 -21.23 20.98 -11.08
C PRO A 28 -22.74 20.88 -11.31
N THR A 29 -23.18 20.80 -12.58
CA THR A 29 -24.60 20.78 -12.96
C THR A 29 -25.41 19.71 -12.22
N VAL A 30 -24.80 18.53 -12.00
CA VAL A 30 -25.40 17.40 -11.27
C VAL A 30 -25.78 17.78 -9.83
N VAL A 31 -24.94 18.54 -9.12
CA VAL A 31 -25.21 18.99 -7.74
C VAL A 31 -26.39 19.95 -7.70
N LYS A 32 -26.48 20.86 -8.67
CA LYS A 32 -27.60 21.81 -8.80
C LYS A 32 -28.92 21.10 -9.14
N GLN A 33 -28.88 20.02 -9.91
CA GLN A 33 -30.05 19.18 -10.21
C GLN A 33 -30.50 18.33 -9.01
N ALA A 34 -29.57 17.79 -8.23
CA ALA A 34 -29.87 16.94 -7.07
C ALA A 34 -30.45 17.71 -5.86
N LEU A 35 -30.00 18.95 -5.62
CA LEU A 35 -30.35 19.73 -4.41
C LEU A 35 -31.17 21.01 -4.68
N GLY A 36 -31.35 21.41 -5.94
CA GLY A 36 -32.07 22.64 -6.32
C GLY A 36 -31.32 23.95 -6.04
N TYR A 37 -30.32 23.94 -5.15
CA TYR A 37 -29.41 25.05 -4.87
C TYR A 37 -27.96 24.55 -4.70
N CYS A 38 -27.00 25.46 -4.82
CA CYS A 38 -25.59 25.18 -4.50
C CYS A 38 -25.25 25.83 -3.15
N PRO A 39 -24.93 25.06 -2.08
CA PRO A 39 -24.55 25.63 -0.80
C PRO A 39 -23.20 26.36 -0.91
N GLY A 40 -23.17 27.65 -0.57
CA GLY A 40 -21.93 28.44 -0.48
C GLY A 40 -21.90 29.75 -1.28
N ILE A 41 -22.94 30.08 -2.05
CA ILE A 41 -23.05 31.37 -2.76
C ILE A 41 -24.28 32.15 -2.26
N SER A 42 -24.05 33.34 -1.73
CA SER A 42 -25.07 34.39 -1.64
C SER A 42 -25.30 34.95 -3.05
N VAL A 43 -26.51 34.82 -3.58
CA VAL A 43 -26.87 35.34 -4.89
C VAL A 43 -27.41 36.75 -4.72
N ASP A 44 -26.65 37.76 -5.14
CA ASP A 44 -27.21 39.05 -5.51
C ASP A 44 -27.89 38.90 -6.88
N ASP A 45 -29.10 39.46 -7.04
CA ASP A 45 -29.94 39.26 -8.23
C ASP A 45 -29.36 39.91 -9.50
N ASP A 46 -28.94 39.10 -10.47
CA ASP A 46 -29.00 39.45 -11.88
C ASP A 46 -29.20 38.19 -12.75
N GLY A 47 -29.96 38.32 -13.85
CA GLY A 47 -30.63 37.19 -14.50
C GLY A 47 -30.00 36.65 -15.80
N LEU A 48 -30.87 36.03 -16.62
CA LEU A 48 -30.59 35.40 -17.94
C LEU A 48 -29.93 34.00 -17.85
N GLY A 49 -30.25 33.03 -18.71
CA GLY A 49 -31.28 33.00 -19.77
C GLY A 49 -31.50 31.57 -20.30
N VAL A 50 -32.62 31.34 -21.00
CA VAL A 50 -32.99 30.04 -21.61
C VAL A 50 -32.82 30.11 -23.13
N GLY A 51 -32.30 29.03 -23.74
CA GLY A 51 -32.21 28.81 -25.20
C GLY A 51 -31.25 27.65 -25.51
N GLY A 52 -31.55 26.81 -26.49
CA GLY A 52 -30.82 25.55 -26.68
C GLY A 52 -31.24 24.65 -27.86
N GLU A 53 -31.68 25.25 -28.96
CA GLU A 53 -32.17 24.59 -30.18
C GLU A 53 -31.04 24.43 -31.23
N GLN A 54 -31.04 23.47 -32.16
CA GLN A 54 -32.05 22.46 -32.54
C GLN A 54 -31.33 21.06 -32.62
N ASP A 55 -31.46 20.10 -33.56
CA ASP A 55 -32.17 19.98 -34.85
C ASP A 55 -32.69 18.53 -35.09
N THR A 56 -32.75 18.06 -36.33
CA THR A 56 -33.67 17.00 -36.80
C THR A 56 -33.05 15.99 -37.77
N GLY A 57 -33.69 14.82 -37.92
CA GLY A 57 -33.38 13.84 -38.96
C GLY A 57 -34.30 12.61 -38.90
N GLY A 58 -35.22 12.45 -39.86
CA GLY A 58 -36.20 11.35 -39.86
C GLY A 58 -36.52 10.79 -41.25
N GLY A 59 -36.92 9.53 -41.31
CA GLY A 59 -37.29 8.79 -42.54
C GLY A 59 -37.89 7.41 -42.20
N PRO A 60 -38.97 6.93 -42.86
CA PRO A 60 -39.75 5.77 -42.38
C PRO A 60 -39.85 4.56 -43.34
N GLY A 61 -40.27 3.39 -42.84
CA GLY A 61 -40.81 2.30 -43.68
C GLY A 61 -40.79 0.88 -43.08
N SER A 62 -41.98 0.34 -42.76
CA SER A 62 -42.28 -1.06 -42.34
C SER A 62 -42.37 -2.03 -43.56
N PRO A 63 -42.71 -3.35 -43.44
CA PRO A 63 -43.04 -4.18 -42.27
C PRO A 63 -42.24 -5.50 -42.16
N GLY A 64 -42.56 -6.35 -41.17
CA GLY A 64 -41.81 -7.58 -40.82
C GLY A 64 -42.37 -8.91 -41.37
N ASP A 65 -41.88 -10.02 -40.80
CA ASP A 65 -42.25 -11.43 -41.08
C ASP A 65 -42.08 -12.30 -39.82
N ASP A 66 -42.75 -13.46 -39.76
CA ASP A 66 -42.82 -14.35 -38.58
C ASP A 66 -42.00 -15.66 -38.71
N GLY A 67 -41.51 -16.17 -37.58
CA GLY A 67 -40.83 -17.49 -37.43
C GLY A 67 -39.34 -17.41 -37.13
N GLY A 68 -38.68 -18.45 -36.58
CA GLY A 68 -39.17 -19.75 -36.12
C GLY A 68 -38.03 -20.52 -35.40
N SER A 69 -38.36 -21.51 -34.56
CA SER A 69 -37.38 -22.17 -33.67
C SER A 69 -36.40 -23.11 -34.35
N GLY A 70 -35.17 -23.20 -33.80
CA GLY A 70 -34.26 -24.35 -33.96
C GLY A 70 -32.85 -23.97 -34.42
N GLY A 71 -31.84 -24.35 -33.64
CA GLY A 71 -30.43 -24.06 -33.92
C GLY A 71 -29.53 -24.32 -32.71
N ASP A 72 -29.24 -25.59 -32.43
CA ASP A 72 -28.13 -25.98 -31.56
C ASP A 72 -26.82 -25.85 -32.36
N ASP A 73 -25.82 -25.13 -31.85
CA ASP A 73 -24.48 -25.05 -32.45
C ASP A 73 -23.41 -25.04 -31.35
N ASP A 74 -22.45 -25.98 -31.43
CA ASP A 74 -21.33 -26.12 -30.50
C ASP A 74 -20.30 -24.99 -30.69
N GLY A 75 -20.37 -23.95 -29.84
CA GLY A 75 -19.42 -22.84 -29.80
C GLY A 75 -18.36 -23.01 -28.72
N SER A 76 -17.09 -23.23 -29.09
CA SER A 76 -15.99 -23.41 -28.14
C SER A 76 -15.73 -22.17 -27.26
N GLY A 77 -16.14 -22.24 -25.99
CA GLY A 77 -15.80 -21.25 -24.99
C GLY A 77 -14.29 -21.27 -24.68
N ASN A 78 -13.54 -20.34 -25.26
CA ASN A 78 -12.15 -20.13 -24.91
C ASN A 78 -12.05 -19.67 -23.45
N GLU A 79 -11.22 -20.33 -22.64
CA GLU A 79 -10.94 -19.92 -21.26
C GLU A 79 -10.22 -18.57 -21.27
N VAL A 80 -10.99 -17.48 -21.21
CA VAL A 80 -10.50 -16.18 -20.78
C VAL A 80 -10.22 -16.30 -19.29
N GLU A 81 -8.93 -16.30 -18.91
CA GLU A 81 -8.57 -16.11 -17.51
C GLU A 81 -9.28 -14.86 -16.99
N ALA A 82 -10.02 -15.02 -15.89
CA ALA A 82 -10.62 -13.91 -15.19
C ALA A 82 -9.49 -13.10 -14.52
N GLY A 83 -8.92 -12.16 -15.28
CA GLY A 83 -8.04 -11.13 -14.75
C GLY A 83 -8.70 -10.44 -13.56
N PRO A 84 -7.91 -9.90 -12.61
CA PRO A 84 -8.42 -9.37 -11.35
C PRO A 84 -9.58 -8.40 -11.62
N PRO A 85 -10.73 -8.55 -10.95
CA PRO A 85 -11.94 -7.84 -11.30
C PRO A 85 -11.68 -6.34 -11.23
N ALA A 86 -11.83 -5.66 -12.37
CA ALA A 86 -11.65 -4.23 -12.46
C ALA A 86 -12.59 -3.54 -11.46
N VAL A 87 -12.04 -2.60 -10.68
CA VAL A 87 -12.82 -1.82 -9.72
C VAL A 87 -13.82 -0.95 -10.50
N VAL A 88 -15.05 -1.44 -10.63
CA VAL A 88 -16.17 -0.63 -11.10
C VAL A 88 -16.35 0.53 -10.11
N PRO A 89 -16.34 1.79 -10.57
CA PRO A 89 -16.65 2.91 -9.68
C PRO A 89 -18.04 2.71 -9.06
N PHE A 90 -18.17 3.07 -7.79
CA PHE A 90 -19.45 3.07 -7.09
C PHE A 90 -20.44 4.01 -7.80
N ASP A 91 -21.37 3.44 -8.56
CA ASP A 91 -22.53 4.15 -9.10
C ASP A 91 -23.72 3.96 -8.15
N PRO A 92 -24.23 5.03 -7.52
CA PRO A 92 -25.43 4.95 -6.68
C PRO A 92 -26.67 4.39 -7.41
N GLU A 93 -26.76 4.52 -8.74
CA GLU A 93 -27.92 4.06 -9.49
C GLU A 93 -28.08 2.52 -9.53
N ASP A 94 -27.01 1.73 -9.42
CA ASP A 94 -27.11 0.26 -9.40
C ASP A 94 -27.96 -0.23 -8.21
N CYS A 95 -27.82 0.44 -7.06
CA CYS A 95 -28.62 0.18 -5.86
C CYS A 95 -30.08 0.62 -6.00
N PHE A 96 -30.37 1.68 -6.78
CA PHE A 96 -31.75 2.16 -7.01
C PHE A 96 -32.48 1.41 -8.13
N ARG A 97 -31.75 0.84 -9.10
CA ARG A 97 -32.31 0.10 -10.24
C ARG A 97 -32.71 -1.33 -9.91
N GLY A 98 -32.33 -1.85 -8.74
CA GLY A 98 -32.64 -3.23 -8.33
C GLY A 98 -31.99 -4.28 -9.24
N SER A 99 -30.74 -4.02 -9.66
CA SER A 99 -30.04 -4.84 -10.65
C SER A 99 -29.82 -6.28 -10.15
N ASP A 100 -30.28 -7.28 -10.91
CA ASP A 100 -29.95 -8.69 -10.69
C ASP A 100 -28.43 -8.98 -10.82
N ASN A 101 -27.64 -8.01 -11.29
CA ASN A 101 -26.19 -8.08 -11.45
C ASN A 101 -25.41 -7.30 -10.37
N LEU A 102 -26.01 -7.01 -9.21
CA LEU A 102 -25.25 -6.54 -8.05
C LEU A 102 -24.13 -7.54 -7.72
N SER A 103 -22.88 -7.05 -7.68
CA SER A 103 -21.74 -7.89 -7.27
C SER A 103 -21.97 -8.40 -5.84
N PRO A 104 -21.62 -9.66 -5.49
CA PRO A 104 -21.98 -10.26 -4.19
C PRO A 104 -21.52 -9.52 -2.92
N ASN A 105 -20.54 -8.62 -3.04
CA ASN A 105 -20.03 -7.78 -1.94
C ASN A 105 -20.51 -6.32 -2.02
N MET A 106 -21.46 -5.98 -2.91
CA MET A 106 -21.97 -4.61 -3.08
C MET A 106 -22.90 -4.23 -1.92
N TYR A 107 -22.57 -3.14 -1.21
CA TYR A 107 -23.43 -2.58 -0.16
C TYR A 107 -24.36 -1.51 -0.74
N CYS A 108 -25.66 -1.66 -0.48
CA CYS A 108 -26.68 -0.67 -0.82
C CYS A 108 -27.34 -0.12 0.45
N PRO A 109 -27.09 1.16 0.81
CA PRO A 109 -27.64 1.77 2.02
C PRO A 109 -29.17 1.81 1.95
N GLN A 110 -29.84 1.52 3.07
CA GLN A 110 -31.30 1.55 3.11
C GLN A 110 -31.83 2.99 3.22
N PRO A 111 -33.08 3.28 2.79
CA PRO A 111 -33.66 4.61 2.92
C PRO A 111 -33.69 5.11 4.37
N GLY A 112 -32.83 6.09 4.69
CA GLY A 112 -32.64 6.62 6.04
C GLY A 112 -31.35 6.16 6.74
N GLU A 113 -30.50 5.38 6.08
CA GLU A 113 -29.15 5.03 6.56
C GLU A 113 -28.10 6.02 6.01
N ASP A 114 -27.18 6.47 6.87
CA ASP A 114 -26.04 7.30 6.43
C ASP A 114 -25.11 6.51 5.49
N PRO A 115 -24.67 7.09 4.36
CA PRO A 115 -23.76 6.42 3.44
C PRO A 115 -22.44 6.07 4.14
N LEU A 116 -21.82 4.95 3.73
CA LEU A 116 -20.53 4.55 4.29
C LEU A 116 -19.46 5.62 3.99
N PRO A 117 -18.66 6.02 4.98
CA PRO A 117 -17.55 6.93 4.75
C PRO A 117 -16.50 6.26 3.87
N VAL A 118 -15.97 6.99 2.89
CA VAL A 118 -14.85 6.53 2.07
C VAL A 118 -13.63 6.38 2.98
N ILE A 119 -13.19 5.14 3.20
CA ILE A 119 -11.98 4.81 3.95
C ILE A 119 -10.80 4.85 2.98
N THR A 120 -9.76 5.60 3.35
CA THR A 120 -8.49 5.63 2.61
C THR A 120 -7.42 4.83 3.34
N ILE A 121 -6.37 4.41 2.64
CA ILE A 121 -5.24 3.70 3.25
C ILE A 121 -4.57 4.49 4.39
N ARG A 122 -4.69 5.83 4.38
CA ARG A 122 -4.18 6.72 5.44
C ARG A 122 -4.96 6.60 6.75
N ASP A 123 -6.24 6.25 6.70
CA ASP A 123 -7.06 6.04 7.90
C ASP A 123 -6.67 4.76 8.65
N LEU A 124 -5.98 3.84 7.95
CA LEU A 124 -5.58 2.52 8.44
C LEU A 124 -4.17 2.49 9.06
N VAL A 125 -3.36 3.55 8.90
CA VAL A 125 -1.96 3.66 9.38
C VAL A 125 -1.79 3.28 10.87
N ARG A 126 -2.79 3.58 11.71
CA ARG A 126 -2.76 3.27 13.16
C ARG A 126 -3.08 1.81 13.51
N PHE A 127 -3.39 0.97 12.52
CA PHE A 127 -3.81 -0.43 12.69
C PHE A 127 -2.89 -1.43 11.97
N VAL A 128 -1.87 -0.95 11.26
CA VAL A 128 -0.93 -1.79 10.49
C VAL A 128 -0.19 -2.76 11.43
N PRO A 129 0.02 -4.03 11.04
CA PRO A 129 0.73 -4.99 11.87
C PRO A 129 2.15 -4.53 12.25
N SER A 130 2.55 -4.82 13.48
CA SER A 130 3.87 -4.50 14.02
C SER A 130 4.64 -5.74 14.51
N ASP A 131 4.29 -6.91 13.96
CA ASP A 131 4.89 -8.21 14.27
C ASP A 131 5.86 -8.70 13.18
N SER A 132 6.20 -7.82 12.23
CA SER A 132 7.28 -8.03 11.26
C SER A 132 8.63 -8.22 11.96
N THR A 133 9.46 -9.14 11.45
CA THR A 133 10.80 -9.40 11.98
C THR A 133 11.83 -9.52 10.87
N ILE A 134 13.10 -9.28 11.21
CA ILE A 134 14.27 -9.46 10.33
C ILE A 134 15.36 -10.25 11.08
N ALA A 135 15.94 -11.22 10.40
CA ALA A 135 17.13 -11.96 10.81
C ALA A 135 18.07 -12.10 9.61
N ALA A 136 19.35 -12.38 9.90
CA ALA A 136 20.33 -12.76 8.88
C ALA A 136 20.99 -14.09 9.22
N GLU A 137 21.52 -14.77 8.22
CA GLU A 137 22.20 -16.05 8.37
C GLU A 137 23.70 -15.96 8.07
N PRO A 138 24.56 -16.66 8.84
CA PRO A 138 24.22 -17.52 10.00
C PRO A 138 24.09 -16.72 11.32
N ASN A 139 22.95 -16.85 12.02
CA ASN A 139 22.74 -16.32 13.39
C ASN A 139 23.03 -14.82 13.58
N ASN A 140 22.62 -13.97 12.64
CA ASN A 140 22.93 -12.53 12.56
C ASN A 140 24.44 -12.22 12.47
N LEU A 141 25.27 -13.20 12.08
CA LEU A 141 26.68 -13.02 11.79
C LEU A 141 26.89 -13.04 10.28
N GLY A 142 28.01 -12.48 9.82
CA GLY A 142 28.44 -12.56 8.42
C GLY A 142 29.95 -12.43 8.27
N VAL A 143 30.45 -12.52 7.04
CA VAL A 143 31.88 -12.40 6.72
C VAL A 143 32.05 -11.36 5.61
N ALA A 144 32.96 -10.42 5.82
CA ALA A 144 33.25 -9.35 4.85
C ALA A 144 33.65 -9.95 3.49
N GLY A 145 32.98 -9.48 2.42
CA GLY A 145 33.15 -9.99 1.06
C GLY A 145 32.41 -11.29 0.72
N LEU A 146 31.61 -11.86 1.64
CA LEU A 146 30.73 -13.01 1.39
C LEU A 146 29.24 -12.62 1.52
N ALA A 147 28.37 -13.42 0.91
CA ALA A 147 26.92 -13.22 0.95
C ALA A 147 26.35 -13.57 2.34
N THR A 148 25.75 -12.59 2.99
CA THR A 148 24.93 -12.73 4.20
C THR A 148 23.47 -12.80 3.75
N ASN A 149 22.80 -13.93 3.97
CA ASN A 149 21.38 -14.10 3.62
C ASN A 149 20.49 -13.35 4.63
N PHE A 150 19.48 -12.62 4.16
CA PHE A 150 18.48 -12.00 5.03
C PHE A 150 17.12 -12.66 4.86
N VAL A 151 16.45 -12.89 6.00
CA VAL A 151 15.09 -13.44 6.06
C VAL A 151 14.23 -12.50 6.90
N ALA A 152 13.27 -11.85 6.25
CA ALA A 152 12.22 -11.09 6.91
C ALA A 152 10.93 -11.92 6.97
N ASN A 153 10.22 -11.85 8.10
CA ASN A 153 8.92 -12.50 8.26
C ASN A 153 7.85 -11.45 8.48
N ALA A 154 6.81 -11.48 7.65
CA ALA A 154 5.54 -10.78 7.81
C ALA A 154 4.43 -11.66 7.23
N ARG A 155 3.18 -11.42 7.62
CA ARG A 155 2.03 -12.30 7.30
C ARG A 155 0.75 -11.52 7.09
N THR A 156 -0.14 -12.06 6.27
CA THR A 156 -1.52 -11.55 6.18
C THR A 156 -2.19 -11.64 7.55
N THR A 157 -2.74 -10.52 8.02
CA THR A 157 -3.28 -10.39 9.38
C THR A 157 -4.61 -9.65 9.35
N VAL A 158 -5.63 -10.20 10.02
CA VAL A 158 -6.91 -9.51 10.24
C VAL A 158 -6.89 -8.82 11.61
N VAL A 159 -7.19 -7.52 11.61
CA VAL A 159 -7.21 -6.65 12.79
C VAL A 159 -8.62 -6.08 12.97
N GLU A 160 -9.17 -6.22 14.18
CA GLU A 160 -10.42 -5.55 14.55
C GLU A 160 -10.14 -4.07 14.89
N ALA A 161 -10.79 -3.16 14.16
CA ALA A 161 -10.51 -1.73 14.20
C ALA A 161 -11.80 -0.92 14.40
N THR A 162 -11.72 0.17 15.18
CA THR A 162 -12.82 1.16 15.26
C THR A 162 -12.48 2.39 14.44
N LEU A 163 -13.30 2.67 13.42
CA LEU A 163 -13.15 3.80 12.52
C LEU A 163 -14.53 4.44 12.25
N PHE A 164 -14.60 5.77 12.32
CA PHE A 164 -15.86 6.54 12.23
C PHE A 164 -16.98 6.00 13.14
N ASN A 165 -16.62 5.62 14.37
CA ASN A 165 -17.49 5.02 15.39
C ASN A 165 -18.15 3.68 15.00
N ARG A 166 -17.76 3.05 13.89
CA ARG A 166 -18.14 1.68 13.50
C ARG A 166 -16.98 0.71 13.78
N LEU A 167 -17.30 -0.52 14.17
CA LEU A 167 -16.33 -1.63 14.24
C LEU A 167 -16.20 -2.25 12.85
N ILE A 168 -14.97 -2.50 12.40
CA ILE A 168 -14.63 -3.14 11.12
C ILE A 168 -13.50 -4.15 11.30
N SER A 169 -13.49 -5.19 10.48
CA SER A 169 -12.31 -6.05 10.30
C SER A 169 -11.44 -5.46 9.18
N VAL A 170 -10.12 -5.44 9.37
CA VAL A 170 -9.13 -4.98 8.38
C VAL A 170 -8.13 -6.09 8.11
N GLU A 171 -8.11 -6.61 6.89
CA GLU A 171 -7.13 -7.59 6.42
C GLU A 171 -5.96 -6.84 5.76
N PHE A 172 -4.79 -6.89 6.39
CA PHE A 172 -3.53 -6.37 5.83
C PHE A 172 -2.74 -7.52 5.19
N THR A 173 -2.26 -7.35 3.96
CA THR A 173 -1.43 -8.34 3.24
C THR A 173 -0.10 -7.71 2.82
N PRO A 174 1.07 -8.28 3.23
CA PRO A 174 2.38 -7.85 2.75
C PRO A 174 2.48 -7.92 1.23
N VAL A 175 3.08 -6.90 0.61
CA VAL A 175 3.35 -6.88 -0.85
C VAL A 175 4.78 -6.48 -1.20
N GLU A 176 5.46 -5.70 -0.36
CA GLU A 176 6.84 -5.27 -0.57
C GLU A 176 7.63 -5.27 0.74
N TYR A 177 8.93 -5.56 0.63
CA TYR A 177 9.87 -5.75 1.73
C TYR A 177 11.11 -4.89 1.47
N ASP A 178 11.17 -3.73 2.12
CA ASP A 178 12.27 -2.75 2.01
C ASP A 178 13.34 -3.01 3.08
N PHE A 179 14.48 -3.55 2.66
CA PHE A 179 15.65 -3.76 3.50
C PHE A 179 16.57 -2.54 3.45
N ASP A 180 16.97 -2.03 4.62
CA ASP A 180 18.17 -1.20 4.81
C ASP A 180 19.21 -2.08 5.52
N TYR A 181 20.41 -2.23 4.95
CA TYR A 181 21.44 -3.12 5.51
C TYR A 181 22.32 -2.44 6.58
N GLY A 182 22.14 -1.14 6.83
CA GLY A 182 22.84 -0.38 7.86
C GLY A 182 24.27 0.06 7.48
N ASP A 183 24.75 -0.27 6.28
CA ASP A 183 26.00 0.23 5.68
C ASP A 183 25.76 1.32 4.61
N GLY A 184 24.50 1.67 4.36
CA GLY A 184 24.06 2.60 3.32
C GLY A 184 23.57 1.94 2.03
N ALA A 185 23.62 0.61 1.93
CA ALA A 185 22.90 -0.14 0.89
C ALA A 185 21.47 -0.47 1.34
N ALA A 186 20.55 -0.51 0.38
CA ALA A 186 19.15 -0.87 0.58
C ALA A 186 18.60 -1.60 -0.65
N ALA A 187 17.58 -2.46 -0.48
CA ALA A 187 16.93 -3.21 -1.56
C ALA A 187 15.47 -3.54 -1.23
N SER A 188 14.60 -3.49 -2.24
CA SER A 188 13.16 -3.78 -2.13
C SER A 188 12.83 -5.09 -2.83
N HIS A 189 12.08 -5.97 -2.16
CA HIS A 189 11.75 -7.31 -2.66
C HIS A 189 10.25 -7.64 -2.50
N ALA A 190 9.68 -8.42 -3.41
CA ALA A 190 8.29 -8.88 -3.31
C ALA A 190 8.07 -10.01 -2.27
N THR A 191 9.14 -10.51 -1.64
CA THR A 191 9.09 -11.48 -0.53
C THR A 191 10.17 -11.15 0.50
N GLY A 192 9.99 -11.62 1.73
CA GLY A 192 11.01 -11.50 2.77
C GLY A 192 12.21 -12.44 2.63
N GLY A 193 12.35 -13.17 1.51
CA GLY A 193 13.39 -14.18 1.33
C GLY A 193 13.09 -15.51 2.04
N ALA A 194 14.10 -16.37 2.12
CA ALA A 194 13.99 -17.72 2.69
C ALA A 194 15.34 -18.18 3.26
N SER A 195 15.34 -19.08 4.25
CA SER A 195 16.59 -19.58 4.86
C SER A 195 17.36 -20.51 3.94
N TRP A 196 18.69 -20.54 4.05
CA TRP A 196 19.53 -21.50 3.32
C TRP A 196 19.09 -22.95 3.57
N GLU A 197 18.65 -23.28 4.79
CA GLU A 197 18.09 -24.61 5.11
C GLU A 197 16.84 -24.92 4.27
N SER A 198 15.89 -23.98 4.19
CA SER A 198 14.66 -24.15 3.41
C SER A 198 14.90 -24.21 1.89
N LEU A 199 15.97 -23.56 1.41
CA LEU A 199 16.41 -23.57 0.01
C LEU A 199 17.35 -24.75 -0.33
N GLY A 200 17.81 -25.52 0.66
CA GLY A 200 18.79 -26.60 0.48
C GLY A 200 20.20 -26.11 0.10
N LEU A 201 20.54 -24.86 0.43
CA LEU A 201 21.80 -24.19 0.06
C LEU A 201 22.87 -24.28 1.16
N ALA A 202 24.13 -24.12 0.77
CA ALA A 202 25.23 -23.98 1.72
C ALA A 202 25.31 -22.54 2.28
N GLN A 203 25.88 -22.39 3.47
CA GLN A 203 26.15 -21.06 4.03
C GLN A 203 27.03 -20.22 3.09
N PHE A 204 26.76 -18.92 3.05
CA PHE A 204 27.38 -17.94 2.14
C PHE A 204 27.09 -18.14 0.64
N THR A 205 26.10 -18.98 0.28
CA THR A 205 25.55 -19.00 -1.08
C THR A 205 24.63 -17.80 -1.27
N PRO A 206 24.75 -17.00 -2.35
CA PRO A 206 23.81 -15.92 -2.64
C PRO A 206 22.36 -16.43 -2.79
N THR A 207 21.43 -15.63 -2.27
CA THR A 207 19.97 -15.74 -2.39
C THR A 207 19.41 -14.43 -2.93
N ASP A 208 18.12 -14.41 -3.30
CA ASP A 208 17.46 -13.18 -3.79
C ASP A 208 17.54 -12.01 -2.81
N THR A 209 17.57 -12.27 -1.49
CA THR A 209 17.66 -11.28 -0.40
C THR A 209 19.04 -11.21 0.27
N SER A 210 20.10 -11.74 -0.36
CA SER A 210 21.46 -11.68 0.17
C SER A 210 22.14 -10.33 -0.06
N HIS A 211 22.88 -9.84 0.95
CA HIS A 211 23.76 -8.67 0.86
C HIS A 211 25.23 -9.03 1.13
N VAL A 212 26.16 -8.23 0.61
CA VAL A 212 27.61 -8.41 0.78
C VAL A 212 28.21 -7.15 1.42
N TYR A 213 28.45 -7.23 2.73
CA TYR A 213 29.18 -6.19 3.46
C TYR A 213 30.66 -6.21 3.06
N LEU A 214 31.23 -5.04 2.77
CA LEU A 214 32.64 -4.91 2.34
C LEU A 214 33.62 -4.90 3.52
N ASP A 215 33.23 -4.31 4.63
CA ASP A 215 34.06 -4.11 5.82
C ASP A 215 33.54 -4.92 7.02
N ARG A 216 34.45 -5.26 7.94
CA ARG A 216 34.06 -5.84 9.24
C ARG A 216 33.46 -4.76 10.14
N GLY A 217 32.38 -5.07 10.82
CA GLY A 217 31.66 -4.08 11.62
C GLY A 217 30.43 -4.66 12.30
N THR A 218 29.77 -3.83 13.10
CA THR A 218 28.44 -4.10 13.64
C THR A 218 27.48 -3.14 12.95
N TYR A 219 26.53 -3.67 12.19
CA TYR A 219 25.56 -2.90 11.41
C TYR A 219 24.16 -3.10 12.00
N THR A 220 23.31 -2.08 11.92
CA THR A 220 21.90 -2.22 12.26
C THR A 220 21.12 -2.31 10.97
N ALA A 221 20.80 -3.53 10.54
CA ALA A 221 19.90 -3.75 9.43
C ALA A 221 18.45 -3.56 9.88
N SER A 222 17.56 -3.16 8.97
CA SER A 222 16.13 -3.05 9.23
C SER A 222 15.28 -3.45 8.03
N ILE A 223 14.05 -3.87 8.32
CA ILE A 223 12.99 -4.12 7.33
C ILE A 223 11.84 -3.14 7.59
N THR A 224 11.37 -2.47 6.55
CA THR A 224 10.01 -1.95 6.45
C THR A 224 9.22 -2.88 5.53
N VAL A 225 7.97 -3.18 5.88
CA VAL A 225 7.08 -4.02 5.07
C VAL A 225 5.89 -3.18 4.66
N ASP A 226 5.63 -3.11 3.36
CA ASP A 226 4.52 -2.37 2.79
C ASP A 226 3.32 -3.32 2.59
N TYR A 227 2.14 -2.88 3.06
CA TYR A 227 0.93 -3.69 3.08
C TYR A 227 -0.15 -3.10 2.17
N THR A 228 -0.85 -3.96 1.42
CA THR A 228 -2.20 -3.65 0.91
C THR A 228 -3.23 -3.94 1.99
N ALA A 229 -4.40 -3.31 1.91
CA ALA A 229 -5.47 -3.50 2.88
C ALA A 229 -6.84 -3.81 2.24
N ARG A 230 -7.63 -4.62 2.92
CA ARG A 230 -9.04 -4.89 2.63
C ARG A 230 -9.86 -4.70 3.90
N ILE A 231 -11.09 -4.24 3.78
CA ILE A 231 -11.98 -3.91 4.91
C ILE A 231 -13.30 -4.67 4.82
N ASN A 232 -13.88 -4.99 5.97
CA ASN A 232 -15.18 -5.66 6.07
C ASN A 232 -16.00 -5.08 7.22
N PHE A 233 -17.24 -4.68 6.90
CA PHE A 233 -18.23 -4.15 7.85
C PHE A 233 -19.26 -5.21 8.29
N GLY A 234 -19.08 -6.47 7.89
CA GLY A 234 -19.98 -7.60 8.14
C GLY A 234 -20.70 -8.16 6.90
N PHE A 235 -20.57 -7.51 5.74
CA PHE A 235 -21.24 -7.90 4.48
C PHE A 235 -20.29 -8.32 3.34
N GLY A 236 -18.96 -8.20 3.50
CA GLY A 236 -18.01 -8.59 2.46
C GLY A 236 -16.68 -7.83 2.56
N TRP A 237 -15.65 -8.37 1.89
CA TRP A 237 -14.33 -7.74 1.81
C TRP A 237 -14.24 -6.79 0.61
N LEU A 238 -14.02 -5.51 0.90
CA LEU A 238 -13.75 -4.46 -0.09
C LEU A 238 -12.24 -4.11 -0.08
N PRO A 239 -11.60 -3.87 -1.24
CA PRO A 239 -10.22 -3.38 -1.29
C PRO A 239 -10.14 -1.92 -0.82
N VAL A 240 -8.96 -1.51 -0.34
CA VAL A 240 -8.61 -0.11 -0.08
C VAL A 240 -7.41 0.25 -0.96
N GLU A 241 -7.56 1.31 -1.76
CA GLU A 241 -6.56 1.73 -2.74
C GLU A 241 -5.27 2.26 -2.10
N GLY A 242 -4.13 1.75 -2.58
CA GLY A 242 -2.78 2.11 -2.14
C GLY A 242 -2.17 1.14 -1.12
N THR A 243 -0.93 1.41 -0.72
CA THR A 243 -0.18 0.67 0.30
C THR A 243 0.09 1.49 1.55
N VAL A 244 0.49 0.82 2.63
CA VAL A 244 0.96 1.46 3.86
C VAL A 244 2.10 0.68 4.51
N ALA A 245 3.15 1.42 4.87
CA ALA A 245 4.31 0.91 5.56
C ALA A 245 3.98 0.53 7.02
N GLY A 246 4.38 -0.68 7.41
CA GLY A 246 4.49 -1.07 8.81
C GLY A 246 5.64 -0.33 9.52
N PRO A 247 5.62 -0.30 10.87
CA PRO A 247 6.75 0.22 11.64
C PRO A 247 8.00 -0.63 11.38
N PRO A 248 9.19 -0.02 11.22
CA PRO A 248 10.40 -0.77 10.89
C PRO A 248 10.81 -1.71 12.03
N ALA A 249 11.19 -2.94 11.68
CA ALA A 249 11.84 -3.88 12.58
C ALA A 249 13.35 -3.90 12.30
N SER A 250 14.20 -4.01 13.33
CA SER A 250 15.66 -3.89 13.19
C SER A 250 16.41 -5.03 13.87
N GLN A 251 17.61 -5.34 13.35
CA GLN A 251 18.48 -6.40 13.85
C GLN A 251 19.95 -5.95 13.83
N SER A 252 20.72 -6.35 14.85
CA SER A 252 22.17 -6.11 14.90
C SER A 252 22.91 -7.23 14.18
N ILE A 253 23.59 -6.89 13.07
CA ILE A 253 24.36 -7.82 12.25
C ILE A 253 25.86 -7.66 12.56
N GLN A 254 26.56 -8.75 12.85
CA GLN A 254 27.98 -8.75 13.17
C GLN A 254 28.82 -9.35 12.03
N ILE A 255 29.53 -8.49 11.31
CA ILE A 255 30.41 -8.90 10.21
C ILE A 255 31.84 -9.07 10.71
N PHE A 256 32.41 -10.24 10.41
CA PHE A 256 33.79 -10.61 10.73
C PHE A 256 34.69 -10.53 9.50
N GLU A 257 36.00 -10.49 9.74
CA GLU A 257 37.02 -10.53 8.69
C GLU A 257 37.68 -11.92 8.69
N ALA A 258 37.52 -12.68 7.61
CA ALA A 258 38.22 -13.96 7.46
C ALA A 258 39.70 -13.71 7.12
N ARG A 259 40.61 -14.27 7.92
CA ARG A 259 42.06 -14.21 7.68
C ARG A 259 42.65 -15.60 7.58
N THR A 260 43.32 -15.89 6.46
CA THR A 260 44.08 -17.12 6.28
C THR A 260 45.50 -16.95 6.83
N ALA A 261 45.97 -17.94 7.59
CA ALA A 261 47.36 -18.09 8.00
C ALA A 261 47.91 -19.42 7.49
N LEU A 262 49.22 -19.49 7.23
CA LEU A 262 49.91 -20.75 6.99
C LEU A 262 50.45 -21.27 8.33
N VAL A 263 50.04 -22.49 8.70
CA VAL A 263 50.53 -23.21 9.88
C VAL A 263 51.46 -24.34 9.44
N ASP A 264 52.49 -24.64 10.24
CA ASP A 264 53.39 -25.78 10.01
C ASP A 264 52.88 -27.09 10.65
N ARG A 265 51.81 -27.00 11.44
CA ARG A 265 51.28 -28.05 12.32
C ARG A 265 49.75 -27.99 12.44
N THR A 266 49.14 -29.10 12.84
CA THR A 266 47.72 -29.19 13.18
C THR A 266 47.42 -28.66 14.58
N CYS A 267 46.15 -28.37 14.89
CA CYS A 267 45.74 -27.93 16.23
C CYS A 267 45.95 -28.98 17.33
N ASP A 268 46.09 -30.27 16.99
CA ASP A 268 46.46 -31.32 17.95
C ASP A 268 47.96 -31.28 18.29
N GLU A 269 48.80 -30.79 17.37
CA GLU A 269 50.26 -30.67 17.52
C GLU A 269 50.71 -29.34 18.12
N ASP A 270 50.00 -28.24 17.81
CA ASP A 270 50.13 -26.96 18.50
C ASP A 270 48.75 -26.29 18.69
N PRO A 271 48.09 -26.49 19.84
CA PRO A 271 46.81 -25.84 20.20
C PRO A 271 46.89 -24.30 20.37
N LYS A 272 47.99 -23.65 19.97
CA LYS A 272 48.15 -22.19 19.94
C LYS A 272 48.54 -21.66 18.56
N ALA A 273 48.54 -22.51 17.54
CA ALA A 273 48.74 -22.11 16.15
C ALA A 273 47.57 -21.22 15.65
N ALA A 274 47.83 -20.41 14.63
CA ALA A 274 46.84 -19.48 14.09
C ALA A 274 45.72 -20.23 13.35
N GLY A 275 44.50 -20.19 13.90
CA GLY A 275 43.34 -20.98 13.42
C GLY A 275 42.83 -22.00 14.44
N CYS A 276 43.53 -22.12 15.57
CA CYS A 276 43.11 -22.82 16.80
C CYS A 276 42.73 -21.80 17.89
#